data_AF-A0A3M3YYQ5-F1
#
_entry.id   AF-A0A3M3YYQ5-F1
#
_cell.length_a   1.000
_cell.length_b   1.000
_cell.length_c   1.000
_cell.angle_alpha   90.00
_cell.angle_beta   90.00
_cell.angle_gamma   90.00
#
_symmetry.space_group_name_H-M   'P 1'
#
loop_
_entity.id
_entity.type
_entity.pdbx_description
1 polymer ?
#
loop_
_entity_poly.entity_id
_entity_poly.type
_entity_poly.pdbx_seq_one_letter_code
_entity_poly.pdbx_strand_id
1 'polypeptide(L)'
;MKSRSSRSLKGSGIPMKPVFTTLWMLGITFSLTACISAPVPLTAATTEKLRQQPPVRFLLTFDDGPSASTFYNPTITVLDSLADNPLEPNIKALFFVQTGATGAGNSDQGRAIMQRQHAEGHLLGFHSAT
;
A
#
# COMPACT_ATOMS: atom_id res chain seq x y z
N MET A 1 18.01 55.62 50.57
CA MET A 1 17.12 54.64 51.21
C MET A 1 16.29 53.96 50.13
N LYS A 2 16.12 52.63 50.21
CA LYS A 2 15.44 51.68 49.30
C LYS A 2 16.22 51.29 48.03
N SER A 3 16.26 50.03 47.60
CA SER A 3 16.07 48.72 48.24
C SER A 3 16.50 47.71 47.17
N ARG A 4 17.47 46.82 47.45
CA ARG A 4 17.83 45.72 46.55
C ARG A 4 16.67 44.72 46.54
N SER A 5 16.04 44.50 45.40
CA SER A 5 15.10 43.40 45.20
C SER A 5 15.84 42.21 44.60
N SER A 6 15.98 41.15 45.39
CA SER A 6 16.53 39.87 44.95
C SER A 6 15.55 39.19 43.98
N ARG A 7 16.01 38.85 42.77
CA ARG A 7 15.27 37.96 41.89
C ARG A 7 15.54 36.52 42.32
N SER A 8 14.51 35.89 42.87
CA SER A 8 14.44 34.45 43.11
C SER A 8 14.40 33.72 41.76
N LEU A 9 15.42 32.90 41.49
CA LEU A 9 15.42 31.91 40.40
C LEU A 9 14.49 30.76 40.81
N LYS A 10 13.21 30.83 40.42
CA LYS A 10 12.33 29.66 40.42
C LYS A 10 12.71 28.79 39.22
N GLY A 11 13.32 27.64 39.49
CA GLY A 11 13.56 26.61 38.48
C GLY A 11 12.24 26.20 37.83
N SER A 12 12.15 26.39 36.52
CA SER A 12 11.05 25.91 35.69
C SER A 12 11.19 24.40 35.51
N GLY A 13 10.70 23.62 36.48
CA GLY A 13 10.47 22.20 36.29
C GLY A 13 9.40 22.00 35.22
N ILE A 14 9.77 21.44 34.08
CA ILE A 14 8.84 21.07 33.02
C ILE A 14 7.86 20.04 33.62
N PRO A 15 6.53 20.22 33.49
CA PRO A 15 5.57 19.28 34.07
C PRO A 15 5.76 17.87 33.48
N MET A 16 5.67 16.82 34.30
CA MET A 16 5.95 15.43 33.87
C MET A 16 4.95 14.88 32.82
N LYS A 17 3.76 15.48 32.72
CA LYS A 17 2.70 15.05 31.80
C LYS A 17 3.10 15.20 30.32
N PRO A 18 3.55 16.37 29.83
CA PRO A 18 4.03 16.49 28.45
C PRO A 18 5.26 15.62 28.16
N VAL A 19 6.13 15.38 29.15
CA VAL A 19 7.28 14.47 28.97
C VAL A 19 6.80 13.03 28.73
N PHE A 20 5.85 12.56 29.52
CA PHE A 20 5.26 11.22 29.36
C PHE A 20 4.51 11.07 28.04
N THR A 21 3.71 12.07 27.64
CA THR A 21 3.00 12.06 26.34
C THR A 21 3.97 12.05 25.17
N THR A 22 5.05 12.84 25.24
CA THR A 22 6.07 12.87 24.19
C THR A 22 6.79 11.53 24.07
N LEU A 23 7.13 10.91 25.21
CA LEU A 23 7.80 9.61 25.23
C LEU A 23 6.90 8.49 24.69
N TRP A 24 5.60 8.53 25.00
CA TRP A 24 4.61 7.60 24.46
C TRP A 24 4.42 7.74 22.96
N MET A 25 4.27 8.97 22.45
CA MET A 25 4.15 9.22 21.01
C MET A 25 5.41 8.78 20.26
N LEU A 26 6.59 9.00 20.86
CA LEU A 26 7.86 8.56 20.31
C LEU A 26 7.95 7.03 20.28
N GLY A 27 7.53 6.35 21.35
CA GLY A 27 7.48 4.88 21.43
C GLY A 27 6.55 4.25 20.39
N ILE A 28 5.36 4.83 20.17
CA ILE A 28 4.43 4.39 19.12
C ILE A 28 5.06 4.60 17.73
N THR A 29 5.68 5.75 17.50
CA THR A 29 6.33 6.06 16.22
C THR A 29 7.47 5.09 15.91
N PHE A 30 8.34 4.78 16.88
CA PHE A 30 9.41 3.79 16.71
C PHE A 30 8.89 2.36 16.53
N SER A 31 7.76 2.01 17.15
CA SER A 31 7.17 0.67 16.99
C SER A 31 6.59 0.46 15.59
N LEU A 32 6.09 1.53 14.94
CA LEU A 32 5.51 1.48 13.60
C LEU A 32 6.57 1.49 12.47
N THR A 33 7.81 1.89 12.74
CA THR A 33 8.89 1.96 11.73
C THR A 33 9.73 0.68 11.62
N ALA A 34 9.53 -0.31 12.49
CA ALA A 34 10.38 -1.50 12.57
C ALA A 34 10.17 -2.56 11.48
N CYS A 35 9.21 -2.40 10.57
CA CYS A 35 8.80 -3.45 9.63
C CYS A 35 9.39 -3.35 8.22
N ILE A 36 10.29 -2.41 7.94
CA ILE A 36 10.83 -2.22 6.58
C ILE A 36 12.34 -2.52 6.58
N SER A 37 12.70 -3.77 6.30
CA SER A 37 14.07 -4.11 5.94
C SER A 37 14.29 -3.74 4.46
N ALA A 38 15.43 -3.12 4.16
CA ALA A 38 15.83 -2.90 2.77
C ALA A 38 15.95 -4.26 2.04
N PRO A 39 15.64 -4.32 0.74
CA PRO A 39 15.85 -5.54 -0.05
C PRO A 39 17.31 -6.00 0.07
N VAL A 40 17.52 -7.30 0.26
CA VAL A 40 18.87 -7.87 0.28
C VAL A 40 19.48 -7.73 -1.12
N PRO A 41 20.63 -7.04 -1.27
CA PRO A 41 21.25 -6.88 -2.58
C PRO A 41 21.72 -8.24 -3.11
N LEU A 42 21.51 -8.48 -4.40
CA LEU A 42 21.99 -9.70 -5.06
C LEU A 42 23.52 -9.71 -5.11
N THR A 43 24.15 -10.81 -4.71
CA THR A 43 25.60 -11.00 -4.90
C THR A 43 25.90 -11.20 -6.37
N ALA A 44 27.14 -10.89 -6.80
CA ALA A 44 27.57 -11.15 -8.18
C ALA A 44 27.41 -12.62 -8.60
N ALA A 45 27.67 -13.56 -7.68
CA ALA A 45 27.48 -14.99 -7.91
C ALA A 45 26.00 -15.35 -8.10
N THR A 46 25.09 -14.74 -7.32
CA THR A 46 23.65 -14.93 -7.47
C THR A 46 23.16 -14.37 -8.81
N THR A 47 23.61 -13.18 -9.19
CA THR A 47 23.26 -12.55 -10.47
C THR A 47 23.70 -13.39 -11.66
N GLU A 48 24.92 -13.93 -11.64
CA GLU A 48 25.41 -14.79 -12.72
C GLU A 48 24.63 -16.10 -12.81
N LYS A 49 24.32 -16.71 -11.67
CA LYS A 49 23.48 -17.92 -11.63
C LYS A 49 22.08 -17.67 -12.20
N LEU A 50 21.47 -16.52 -11.90
CA LEU A 50 20.15 -16.15 -12.42
C LEU A 50 20.16 -15.94 -13.95
N ARG A 51 21.24 -15.40 -14.53
CA ARG A 51 21.37 -15.23 -15.99
C ARG A 51 21.42 -16.56 -16.75
N GLN A 52 21.92 -17.61 -16.11
CA GLN A 52 22.01 -18.95 -16.69
C GLN A 52 20.70 -19.73 -16.58
N GLN A 53 19.72 -19.23 -15.83
CA GLN A 53 18.39 -19.83 -15.71
C GLN A 53 17.43 -19.25 -16.74
N PRO A 54 16.45 -20.05 -17.24
CA PRO A 54 15.38 -19.50 -18.06
C PRO A 54 14.62 -18.42 -17.28
N PRO A 55 14.10 -17.37 -17.96
CA PRO A 55 13.33 -16.32 -17.29
C PRO A 55 12.13 -16.90 -16.54
N VAL A 56 12.03 -16.59 -15.25
CA VAL A 56 10.84 -16.89 -14.45
C VAL A 56 9.75 -15.90 -14.83
N ARG A 57 8.54 -16.39 -15.11
CA ARG A 57 7.37 -15.57 -15.40
C ARG A 57 6.33 -15.80 -14.32
N PHE A 58 5.87 -14.71 -13.71
CA PHE A 58 4.74 -14.73 -12.80
C PHE A 58 3.49 -14.34 -13.57
N LEU A 59 2.43 -15.15 -13.46
CA LEU A 59 1.10 -14.77 -13.92
C LEU A 59 0.28 -14.36 -12.71
N LEU A 60 -0.05 -13.07 -12.63
CA LEU A 60 -0.93 -12.53 -11.60
C LEU A 60 -2.39 -12.72 -12.02
N THR A 61 -3.17 -13.35 -11.16
CA THR A 61 -4.63 -13.51 -11.35
C THR A 61 -5.40 -12.92 -10.18
N PHE A 62 -6.55 -12.35 -10.47
CA PHE A 62 -7.48 -11.83 -9.46
C PHE A 62 -8.89 -12.33 -9.76
N ASP A 63 -9.53 -12.90 -8.74
CA ASP A 63 -10.84 -13.54 -8.85
C ASP A 63 -11.92 -12.68 -8.17
N ASP A 64 -13.18 -13.03 -8.37
CA ASP A 64 -14.37 -12.42 -7.73
C ASP A 64 -14.64 -10.92 -7.99
N GLY A 65 -13.76 -10.26 -8.74
CA GLY A 65 -13.89 -8.84 -9.07
C GLY A 65 -14.83 -8.55 -10.26
N PRO A 66 -14.93 -7.27 -10.65
CA PRO A 66 -14.45 -6.10 -9.90
C PRO A 66 -15.35 -5.79 -8.70
N SER A 67 -14.87 -5.13 -7.65
CA SER A 67 -15.76 -4.63 -6.58
C SER A 67 -16.66 -3.49 -7.09
N ALA A 68 -17.95 -3.52 -6.74
CA ALA A 68 -18.89 -2.43 -7.03
C ALA A 68 -18.91 -1.29 -5.98
N SER A 69 -18.09 -1.39 -4.93
CA SER A 69 -18.07 -0.40 -3.84
C SER A 69 -17.63 0.99 -4.32
N THR A 70 -18.36 2.02 -3.90
CA THR A 70 -18.08 3.44 -4.22
C THR A 70 -17.36 4.18 -3.09
N PHE A 71 -17.28 3.60 -1.89
CA PHE A 71 -16.56 4.20 -0.75
C PHE A 71 -15.09 3.78 -0.73
N TYR A 72 -14.84 2.46 -0.73
CA TYR A 72 -13.51 1.87 -0.83
C TYR A 72 -13.53 0.73 -1.84
N ASN A 73 -12.76 0.86 -2.91
CA ASN A 73 -12.77 -0.09 -4.01
C ASN A 73 -11.41 -0.81 -4.16
N PRO A 74 -11.28 -2.06 -3.68
CA PRO A 74 -10.01 -2.78 -3.73
C PRO A 74 -9.54 -3.06 -5.16
N THR A 75 -10.45 -3.22 -6.13
CA THR A 75 -10.07 -3.46 -7.52
C THR A 75 -9.38 -2.23 -8.12
N ILE A 76 -9.84 -1.02 -7.79
CA ILE A 76 -9.18 0.23 -8.21
C ILE A 76 -7.77 0.32 -7.61
N THR A 77 -7.63 0.07 -6.30
CA THR A 77 -6.31 0.08 -5.64
C THR A 77 -5.34 -0.91 -6.27
N VAL A 78 -5.83 -2.10 -6.66
CA VAL A 78 -5.02 -3.08 -7.40
C VAL A 78 -4.60 -2.54 -8.76
N LEU A 79 -5.51 -1.96 -9.55
CA LEU A 79 -5.17 -1.40 -10.86
C LEU A 79 -4.15 -0.27 -10.76
N ASP A 80 -4.32 0.64 -9.80
CA ASP A 80 -3.39 1.74 -9.58
C ASP A 80 -1.99 1.21 -9.19
N SER A 81 -1.94 0.16 -8.35
CA SER A 81 -0.69 -0.49 -7.94
C SER A 81 -0.01 -1.28 -9.06
N LEU A 82 -0.77 -1.81 -10.02
CA LEU A 82 -0.23 -2.50 -11.20
C LEU A 82 0.30 -1.48 -12.22
N ALA A 83 -0.39 -0.35 -12.37
CA ALA A 83 0.05 0.73 -13.24
C ALA A 83 1.34 1.38 -12.72
N ASP A 84 1.39 1.71 -11.42
CA ASP A 84 2.50 2.42 -10.77
C ASP A 84 3.08 1.59 -9.61
N ASN A 85 3.79 0.52 -9.95
CA ASN A 85 4.54 -0.28 -8.98
C ASN A 85 6.00 0.22 -8.90
N PRO A 86 6.54 0.43 -7.68
CA PRO A 86 7.90 0.95 -7.51
C PRO A 86 9.02 0.00 -7.97
N LEU A 87 8.73 -1.29 -8.17
CA LEU A 87 9.69 -2.28 -8.66
C LEU A 87 9.61 -2.45 -10.19
N GLU A 88 8.39 -2.51 -10.73
CA GLU A 88 8.15 -2.67 -12.17
C GLU A 88 6.82 -2.00 -12.56
N PRO A 89 6.82 -0.83 -13.21
CA PRO A 89 5.58 -0.18 -13.63
C PRO A 89 4.91 -0.96 -14.78
N ASN A 90 3.61 -0.76 -14.96
CA ASN A 90 2.80 -1.33 -16.06
C ASN A 90 2.61 -2.87 -16.08
N ILE A 91 2.85 -3.55 -14.96
CA ILE A 91 1.97 -4.59 -14.39
C ILE A 91 0.83 -5.16 -15.25
N LYS A 92 0.98 -6.21 -16.08
CA LYS A 92 -0.18 -6.89 -16.71
C LYS A 92 -0.64 -8.12 -15.93
N ALA A 93 -1.96 -8.32 -15.90
CA ALA A 93 -2.61 -9.35 -15.08
C ALA A 93 -3.85 -9.91 -15.80
N LEU A 94 -4.36 -11.04 -15.31
CA LEU A 94 -5.62 -11.65 -15.73
C LEU A 94 -6.66 -11.51 -14.62
N PHE A 95 -7.81 -10.92 -14.93
CA PHE A 95 -8.92 -10.78 -13.99
C PHE A 95 -10.01 -11.77 -14.36
N PHE A 96 -10.34 -12.69 -13.45
CA PHE A 96 -11.52 -13.52 -13.56
C PHE A 96 -12.70 -12.76 -12.94
N VAL A 97 -13.62 -12.29 -13.78
CA VAL A 97 -14.70 -11.37 -13.39
C VAL A 97 -16.04 -12.08 -13.20
N GLN A 98 -16.83 -11.62 -12.23
CA GLN A 98 -18.21 -12.02 -12.03
C GLN A 98 -19.15 -11.03 -12.73
N THR A 99 -19.71 -11.39 -13.89
CA THR A 99 -20.44 -10.43 -14.73
C THR A 99 -21.90 -10.22 -14.34
N GLY A 100 -22.50 -11.15 -13.60
CA GLY A 100 -23.91 -11.10 -13.17
C GLY A 100 -24.14 -10.59 -11.75
N ALA A 101 -23.12 -10.63 -10.89
CA ALA A 101 -23.23 -10.21 -9.50
C ALA A 101 -23.35 -8.68 -9.38
N THR A 102 -24.36 -8.20 -8.66
CA THR A 102 -24.63 -6.76 -8.45
C THR A 102 -23.57 -6.08 -7.59
N GLY A 103 -22.91 -6.83 -6.71
CA GLY A 103 -21.72 -6.41 -5.97
C GLY A 103 -20.45 -6.38 -6.81
N ALA A 104 -20.53 -6.78 -8.10
CA ALA A 104 -19.42 -6.83 -9.02
C ALA A 104 -19.78 -6.29 -10.43
N GLY A 105 -19.58 -7.11 -11.48
CA GLY A 105 -19.68 -6.69 -12.88
C GLY A 105 -21.08 -6.26 -13.32
N ASN A 106 -22.15 -6.66 -12.61
CA ASN A 106 -23.51 -6.21 -12.88
C ASN A 106 -23.85 -4.91 -12.14
N SER A 107 -22.95 -3.95 -12.20
CA SER A 107 -23.14 -2.59 -11.70
C SER A 107 -22.51 -1.60 -12.68
N ASP A 108 -22.93 -0.34 -12.67
CA ASP A 108 -22.31 0.68 -13.51
C ASP A 108 -20.82 0.83 -13.18
N GLN A 109 -20.48 0.83 -11.89
CA GLN A 109 -19.11 0.89 -11.41
C GLN A 109 -18.30 -0.33 -11.88
N GLY A 110 -18.84 -1.54 -11.73
CA GLY A 110 -18.18 -2.76 -12.16
C GLY A 110 -17.93 -2.79 -13.66
N ARG A 111 -18.91 -2.39 -14.48
CA ARG A 111 -18.74 -2.25 -15.94
C ARG A 111 -17.66 -1.25 -16.30
N ALA A 112 -17.63 -0.08 -15.66
CA ALA A 112 -16.60 0.92 -15.88
C ALA A 112 -15.20 0.39 -15.51
N ILE A 113 -15.08 -0.36 -14.40
CA ILE A 113 -13.81 -0.98 -14.01
C ILE A 113 -13.38 -2.06 -15.00
N MET A 114 -14.29 -2.91 -15.50
CA MET A 114 -13.95 -3.90 -16.53
C MET A 114 -13.48 -3.25 -17.83
N GLN A 115 -14.09 -2.13 -18.23
CA GLN A 115 -13.64 -1.34 -19.37
C GLN A 115 -12.22 -0.78 -19.14
N ARG A 116 -11.94 -0.25 -17.94
CA ARG A 116 -10.60 0.19 -17.56
C ARG A 116 -9.59 -0.95 -17.59
N GLN A 117 -9.89 -2.10 -16.99
CA GLN A 117 -9.04 -3.31 -17.02
C GLN A 117 -8.64 -3.66 -18.45
N HIS A 118 -9.61 -3.69 -19.37
CA HIS A 118 -9.33 -3.97 -20.77
C HIS A 118 -8.49 -2.86 -21.44
N ALA A 119 -8.84 -1.59 -21.22
CA ALA A 119 -8.14 -0.44 -21.79
C ALA A 119 -6.67 -0.35 -21.35
N GLU A 120 -6.38 -0.74 -20.11
CA GLU A 120 -5.03 -0.81 -19.56
C GLU A 120 -4.26 -2.07 -20.01
N GLY A 121 -4.86 -2.93 -20.84
CA GLY A 121 -4.20 -4.09 -21.44
C GLY A 121 -4.16 -5.33 -20.55
N HIS A 122 -5.00 -5.39 -19.51
CA HIS A 122 -5.21 -6.61 -18.75
C HIS A 122 -6.11 -7.58 -19.51
N LEU A 123 -6.01 -8.87 -19.20
CA LEU A 123 -6.92 -9.88 -19.74
C LEU A 123 -8.11 -10.05 -18.79
N LEU A 124 -9.29 -10.28 -19.36
CA LEU A 124 -10.50 -10.60 -18.61
C LEU A 124 -10.95 -12.02 -18.97
N GLY A 125 -11.15 -12.84 -17.95
CA GLY A 125 -11.78 -14.16 -18.05
C GLY A 125 -13.09 -14.18 -17.27
N PHE A 126 -13.98 -15.12 -17.56
CA PHE A 126 -15.20 -15.31 -16.77
C PHE A 126 -14.86 -16.10 -15.50
N HIS A 127 -15.26 -15.58 -14.33
CA HIS A 127 -15.29 -16.33 -13.07
C HIS A 127 -16.68 -16.91 -12.79
N SER A 128 -17.73 -16.12 -13.07
CA SER A 128 -19.13 -16.56 -13.10
C SER A 128 -20.01 -15.51 -13.78
N ALA A 129 -21.23 -15.89 -14.17
CA ALA A 129 -22.28 -15.01 -14.68
C ALA A 129 -23.46 -14.84 -13.71
N THR A 130 -23.35 -15.38 -12.49
CA THR A 130 -24.39 -15.35 -11.44
C THR A 130 -24.07 -14.32 -10.38
#